data_AF-A0A679I4U0-F1
#
_entry.id   AF-A0A679I4U0-F1
#
_cell.length_a   1.000
_cell.length_b   1.000
_cell.length_c   1.000
_cell.angle_alpha   90.00
_cell.angle_beta   90.00
_cell.angle_gamma   90.00
#
_symmetry.space_group_name_H-M   'P 1'
#
loop_
_entity.id
_entity.type
_entity.pdbx_description
1 polymer ?
#
loop_
_entity_poly.entity_id
_entity_poly.type
_entity_poly.pdbx_seq_one_letter_code
_entity_poly.pdbx_strand_id
1 'polypeptide(L)'
;MRGKKQVSPANHAAFVIACNRHPFLANVAKLMRDQGMTKEVFARRAKLSLDRIEDILNGLSHPTADELTPISQALNTKIKNLTKGV
;
A
#
# COMPACT_ATOMS: atom_id res chain seq x y z
N MET A 1 15.80 21.41 13.36
CA MET A 1 15.95 20.99 11.95
C MET A 1 15.17 19.69 11.74
N ARG A 2 14.03 19.73 11.04
CA ARG A 2 13.22 18.52 10.76
C ARG A 2 13.83 17.77 9.59
N GLY A 3 14.55 16.70 9.89
CA GLY A 3 15.23 15.85 8.90
C GLY A 3 14.21 15.26 7.93
N LYS A 4 14.40 15.52 6.63
CA LYS A 4 13.70 14.83 5.56
C LYS A 4 14.07 13.35 5.69
N LYS A 5 13.13 12.48 6.11
CA LYS A 5 13.30 11.02 6.01
C LYS A 5 13.33 10.67 4.53
N GLN A 6 14.53 10.75 3.97
CA GLN A 6 14.84 10.28 2.63
C GLN A 6 14.63 8.76 2.68
N VAL A 7 13.67 8.26 1.90
CA VAL A 7 13.38 6.84 1.82
C VAL A 7 14.60 6.19 1.16
N SER A 8 15.36 5.40 1.91
CA SER A 8 16.57 4.75 1.41
C SER A 8 16.26 3.88 0.18
N PRO A 9 17.08 3.92 -0.88
CA PRO A 9 16.87 3.11 -2.09
C PRO A 9 16.83 1.59 -1.82
N ALA A 10 17.40 1.12 -0.71
CA ALA A 10 17.27 -0.26 -0.23
C ALA A 10 15.83 -0.64 0.14
N ASN A 11 15.04 0.30 0.70
CA ASN A 11 13.63 0.07 1.02
C ASN A 11 12.76 0.04 -0.25
N HIS A 12 13.21 0.71 -1.32
CA HIS A 12 12.53 0.68 -2.61
C HIS A 12 12.74 -0.66 -3.33
N ALA A 13 13.95 -1.23 -3.25
CA ALA A 13 14.23 -2.57 -3.77
C ALA A 13 13.47 -3.66 -2.99
N ALA A 14 13.42 -3.58 -1.65
CA ALA A 14 12.63 -4.48 -0.82
C ALA A 14 11.11 -4.38 -1.12
N PHE A 15 10.59 -3.16 -1.30
CA PHE A 15 9.21 -2.90 -1.72
C PHE A 15 8.90 -3.54 -3.08
N VAL A 16 9.80 -3.45 -4.05
CA VAL A 16 9.62 -4.05 -5.39
C VAL A 16 9.71 -5.59 -5.36
N ILE A 17 10.55 -6.16 -4.49
CA ILE A 17 10.73 -7.62 -4.37
C ILE A 17 9.57 -8.27 -3.60
N ALA A 18 9.05 -7.66 -2.54
CA ALA A 18 7.90 -8.16 -1.78
C ALA A 18 6.58 -8.07 -2.58
N CYS A 19 6.43 -7.02 -3.39
CA CYS A 19 5.26 -6.85 -4.26
C CYS A 19 5.16 -7.92 -5.37
N ASN A 20 6.22 -8.67 -5.66
CA ASN A 20 6.25 -9.66 -6.75
C ASN A 20 5.61 -11.02 -6.40
N ARG A 21 5.25 -11.28 -5.13
CA ARG A 21 4.57 -12.53 -4.72
C ARG A 21 3.09 -12.38 -4.34
N HIS A 22 2.56 -11.17 -4.28
CA HIS A 22 1.16 -10.95 -3.87
C HIS A 22 0.45 -9.97 -4.81
N PRO A 23 -0.51 -10.44 -5.65
CA PRO A 23 -1.16 -9.59 -6.64
C PRO A 23 -1.87 -8.39 -6.01
N PHE A 24 -2.33 -8.54 -4.77
CA PHE A 24 -2.86 -7.46 -3.96
C PHE A 24 -1.87 -6.31 -3.75
N LEU A 25 -0.64 -6.60 -3.33
CA LEU A 25 0.36 -5.56 -3.05
C LEU A 25 0.83 -4.88 -4.33
N ALA A 26 1.02 -5.64 -5.41
CA ALA A 26 1.35 -5.09 -6.71
C ALA A 26 0.27 -4.12 -7.22
N ASN A 27 -1.01 -4.48 -7.08
CA ASN A 27 -2.13 -3.65 -7.50
C ASN A 27 -2.26 -2.39 -6.64
N VAL A 28 -2.10 -2.49 -5.32
CA VAL A 28 -2.10 -1.33 -4.42
C VAL A 28 -0.95 -0.38 -4.76
N ALA A 29 0.28 -0.90 -4.90
CA ALA A 29 1.44 -0.10 -5.25
C ALA A 29 1.29 0.60 -6.61
N LYS A 30 0.72 -0.10 -7.60
CA LYS A 30 0.42 0.47 -8.92
C LYS A 30 -0.59 1.60 -8.83
N LEU A 31 -1.71 1.40 -8.14
CA LEU A 31 -2.76 2.42 -7.98
C LEU A 31 -2.27 3.63 -7.19
N MET A 32 -1.47 3.42 -6.14
CA MET A 32 -0.85 4.52 -5.41
C MET A 32 0.07 5.35 -6.31
N ARG A 33 0.88 4.71 -7.18
CA ARG A 33 1.73 5.42 -8.13
C ARG A 33 0.93 6.17 -9.19
N ASP A 34 -0.09 5.53 -9.76
CA ASP A 34 -0.96 6.12 -10.78
C ASP A 34 -1.67 7.39 -10.26
N GLN A 35 -2.06 7.36 -8.98
CA GLN A 35 -2.71 8.49 -8.31
C GLN A 35 -1.72 9.48 -7.66
N GLY A 36 -0.41 9.26 -7.77
CA GLY A 36 0.62 10.09 -7.10
C GLY A 36 0.48 10.13 -5.57
N MET A 37 -0.08 9.08 -4.97
CA MET A 37 -0.44 9.04 -3.56
C MET A 37 0.73 8.58 -2.68
N THR A 38 1.01 9.33 -1.61
CA THR A 38 1.99 8.91 -0.59
C THR A 38 1.36 7.94 0.41
N LYS A 39 2.19 7.16 1.11
CA LYS A 39 1.71 6.23 2.17
C LYS A 39 0.91 6.96 3.25
N GLU A 40 1.31 8.18 3.61
CA GLU A 40 0.61 9.00 4.61
C GLU A 40 -0.79 9.40 4.16
N VAL A 41 -0.94 9.82 2.90
CA VAL A 41 -2.25 10.17 2.33
C VAL A 41 -3.12 8.92 2.21
N PHE A 42 -2.54 7.80 1.79
CA PHE A 42 -3.23 6.52 1.69
C PHE A 42 -3.73 6.04 3.05
N ALA A 43 -2.88 6.08 4.10
CA ALA A 43 -3.26 5.73 5.46
C ALA A 43 -4.41 6.60 5.98
N ARG A 44 -4.35 7.91 5.77
CA ARG A 44 -5.43 8.83 6.15
C ARG A 44 -6.74 8.53 5.42
N ARG A 45 -6.69 8.24 4.12
CA ARG A 45 -7.88 7.89 3.32
C ARG A 45 -8.46 6.54 3.71
N ALA A 46 -7.61 5.55 3.99
CA ALA A 46 -8.02 4.23 4.43
C ALA A 46 -8.43 4.22 5.92
N LYS A 47 -8.27 5.33 6.66
CA LYS A 47 -8.49 5.41 8.11
C LYS A 47 -7.70 4.34 8.89
N LEU A 48 -6.53 3.96 8.37
CA LEU A 48 -5.61 3.03 9.00
C LEU A 48 -4.39 3.78 9.53
N SER A 49 -3.71 3.21 10.54
CA SER A 49 -2.44 3.76 10.98
C SER A 49 -1.39 3.61 9.88
N LEU A 50 -0.43 4.54 9.84
CA LEU A 50 0.67 4.47 8.88
C LEU A 50 1.46 3.16 9.04
N ASP A 51 1.70 2.76 10.28
CA ASP A 51 2.37 1.51 10.65
C ASP A 51 1.65 0.29 10.06
N ARG A 52 0.32 0.22 10.20
CA ARG A 52 -0.51 -0.85 9.63
C ARG A 52 -0.44 -0.90 8.11
N ILE A 53 -0.47 0.26 7.45
CA ILE A 53 -0.29 0.35 5.99
C ILE A 53 1.11 -0.11 5.59
N GLU A 54 2.15 0.23 6.35
CA GLU A 54 3.50 -0.23 6.08
C GLU A 54 3.64 -1.74 6.24
N ASP A 55 3.07 -2.33 7.29
CA ASP A 55 3.00 -3.80 7.45
C ASP A 55 2.33 -4.47 6.24
N ILE A 56 1.20 -3.93 5.80
CA ILE A 56 0.48 -4.45 4.63
C ILE A 56 1.35 -4.33 3.38
N LEU A 57 1.87 -3.14 3.09
CA LEU A 57 2.68 -2.87 1.89
C LEU A 57 4.00 -3.64 1.85
N ASN A 58 4.58 -3.96 3.01
CA ASN A 58 5.78 -4.78 3.13
C ASN A 58 5.47 -6.28 3.09
N GLY A 59 4.20 -6.69 3.08
CA GLY A 59 3.78 -8.08 3.10
C GLY A 59 4.01 -8.77 4.46
N LEU A 60 4.19 -8.00 5.53
CA LEU A 60 4.33 -8.50 6.90
C LEU A 60 2.98 -8.91 7.50
N SER A 61 1.89 -8.29 7.03
CA SER A 61 0.53 -8.65 7.42
C SER A 61 -0.44 -8.56 6.25
N HIS A 62 -1.45 -9.44 6.27
CA HIS A 62 -2.57 -9.35 5.34
C HIS A 62 -3.67 -8.45 5.94
N PRO A 63 -4.32 -7.60 5.13
CA PRO A 63 -5.49 -6.85 5.57
C PRO A 63 -6.67 -7.80 5.77
N THR A 64 -7.46 -7.53 6.80
CA THR A 64 -8.73 -8.22 7.05
C THR A 64 -9.81 -7.78 6.06
N ALA A 65 -10.90 -8.54 5.96
CA ALA A 65 -12.03 -8.18 5.09
C ALA A 65 -12.62 -6.80 5.42
N ASP A 66 -12.63 -6.42 6.70
CA ASP A 66 -13.06 -5.10 7.16
C ASP A 66 -12.13 -4.00 6.67
N GLU A 67 -10.81 -4.24 6.67
CA GLU A 67 -9.78 -3.31 6.17
C GLU A 67 -9.73 -3.21 4.64
N LEU A 68 -10.15 -4.25 3.90
CA LEU A 68 -10.19 -4.22 2.44
C LEU A 68 -11.16 -3.16 1.89
N THR A 69 -12.27 -2.95 2.58
CA THR A 69 -13.29 -1.94 2.20
C THR A 69 -12.71 -0.52 2.19
N PRO A 70 -12.18 0.01 3.31
CA PRO A 70 -11.62 1.35 3.32
C PRO A 70 -10.35 1.47 2.47
N ILE A 71 -9.55 0.41 2.32
CA ILE A 71 -8.42 0.39 1.38
C ILE A 71 -8.91 0.58 -0.07
N SER A 72 -9.95 -0.14 -0.47
CA SER A 72 -10.52 -0.02 -1.82
C SER A 72 -11.13 1.37 -2.07
N GLN A 73 -11.81 1.93 -1.07
CA GLN A 73 -12.34 3.29 -1.12
C GLN A 73 -11.24 4.34 -1.20
N ALA A 74 -10.16 4.18 -0.44
CA ALA A 74 -9.01 5.09 -0.44
C ALA A 74 -8.33 5.17 -1.82
N LEU A 75 -8.28 4.05 -2.52
CA LEU A 75 -7.74 3.92 -3.87
C LEU A 75 -8.80 4.15 -4.97
N ASN A 76 -10.03 4.49 -4.59
CA ASN A 76 -11.17 4.65 -5.50
C ASN A 76 -11.29 3.48 -6.50
N THR A 77 -11.17 2.25 -6.00
CA THR A 77 -11.22 1.03 -6.81
C THR A 77 -12.12 -0.02 -6.16
N LYS A 78 -12.47 -1.06 -6.91
CA LYS A 78 -13.25 -2.20 -6.37
C LYS A 78 -12.29 -3.21 -5.76
N ILE A 79 -12.67 -3.86 -4.65
CA ILE A 79 -11.87 -4.90 -3.97
C ILE A 79 -11.40 -5.99 -4.96
N LYS A 80 -12.26 -6.38 -5.91
CA LYS A 80 -11.93 -7.35 -6.98
C LYS A 80 -10.73 -6.95 -7.85
N ASN A 81 -10.46 -5.66 -7.99
CA ASN A 81 -9.32 -5.15 -8.77
C ASN A 81 -8.03 -5.15 -7.94
N LEU A 82 -8.15 -5.20 -6.60
CA LEU A 82 -7.01 -5.37 -5.72
C LEU A 82 -6.62 -6.85 -5.67
N THR A 83 -7.58 -7.75 -5.54
CA THR A 83 -7.33 -9.20 -5.39
C THR A 83 -7.21 -9.96 -6.70
N LYS A 84 -7.49 -9.33 -7.85
CA LYS A 84 -7.28 -9.97 -9.16
C LYS A 84 -5.80 -10.26 -9.36
N GLY A 85 -5.46 -11.54 -9.37
CA GLY A 85 -4.22 -12.04 -9.95
C GLY A 85 -4.15 -11.62 -11.41
N VAL A 86 -3.00 -11.09 -11.81
CA VAL A 86 -2.63 -10.94 -13.23
C VAL A 86 -2.19 -12.29 -13.74
#